data_AF-A0A355GVL9-F1
#
_entry.id   AF-A0A355GVL9-F1
#
_cell.length_a   1.000
_cell.length_b   1.000
_cell.length_c   1.000
_cell.angle_alpha   90.00
_cell.angle_beta   90.00
_cell.angle_gamma   90.00
#
_symmetry.space_group_name_H-M   'P 1'
#
loop_
_entity.id
_entity.type
_entity.pdbx_description
1 polymer ?
#
loop_
_entity_poly.entity_id
_entity_poly.type
_entity_poly.pdbx_seq_one_letter_code
_entity_poly.pdbx_strand_id
1 'polypeptide(L)'
;AIVDEVDSILIDEARTPLIISGQAQQSTDWYRQFAKIVIGLRVNEHYTVDEKAHAVSVTESGVAKVEQILGIDNLYENEHNELVHYLTQA
;
A
#
# COMPACT_ATOMS: atom_id res chain seq x y z
N ALA A 1 34.90 -12.98 -1.91
CA ALA A 1 34.86 -13.61 -0.57
C ALA A 1 35.46 -15.00 -0.70
N ILE A 2 36.24 -15.46 0.28
CA ILE A 2 36.63 -16.87 0.38
C ILE A 2 35.57 -17.50 1.28
N VAL A 3 34.88 -18.51 0.76
CA VAL A 3 33.80 -19.21 1.46
C VAL A 3 34.37 -20.55 1.90
N ASP A 4 34.53 -20.70 3.21
CA ASP A 4 34.88 -21.99 3.81
C ASP A 4 33.62 -22.86 3.88
N GLU A 5 33.77 -24.19 3.80
CA GLU A 5 32.64 -25.15 3.78
C GLU A 5 31.61 -24.87 2.66
N VAL A 6 32.12 -24.79 1.42
CA VAL A 6 31.37 -24.40 0.22
C VAL A 6 30.15 -25.27 -0.07
N ASP A 7 30.20 -26.55 0.26
CA ASP A 7 29.10 -27.51 0.10
C ASP A 7 27.96 -27.19 1.08
N SER A 8 28.28 -26.89 2.33
CA SER A 8 27.29 -26.56 3.37
C SER A 8 26.56 -25.24 3.07
N ILE A 9 27.26 -24.21 2.59
CA ILE A 9 26.62 -22.91 2.29
C ILE A 9 25.84 -22.95 0.97
N LEU A 10 26.42 -23.51 -0.11
CA LEU A 10 25.80 -23.46 -1.44
C LEU A 10 24.78 -24.57 -1.72
N ILE A 11 24.77 -25.64 -0.94
CA ILE A 11 23.79 -26.74 -1.07
C ILE A 11 22.78 -26.69 0.06
N ASP A 12 23.22 -26.57 1.31
CA ASP A 12 22.31 -26.74 2.44
C ASP A 12 21.65 -25.43 2.87
N GLU A 13 22.42 -24.36 3.10
CA GLU A 13 21.88 -23.05 3.53
C GLU A 13 21.16 -22.32 2.39
N ALA A 14 21.65 -22.41 1.15
CA ALA A 14 21.00 -21.83 -0.03
C ALA A 14 19.57 -22.34 -0.31
N ARG A 15 19.14 -23.45 0.33
CA ARG A 15 17.75 -23.94 0.25
C ARG A 15 16.77 -23.09 1.06
N THR A 16 17.26 -22.33 2.03
CA THR A 16 16.43 -21.44 2.85
C THR A 16 16.78 -19.99 2.51
N PRO A 17 15.85 -19.21 1.95
CA PRO A 17 16.14 -17.82 1.62
C PRO A 17 16.41 -17.01 2.90
N LEU A 18 17.37 -16.10 2.83
CA LEU A 18 17.59 -15.11 3.88
C LEU A 18 16.42 -14.12 3.90
N ILE A 19 15.59 -14.17 4.93
CA ILE A 19 14.45 -13.27 5.11
C ILE A 19 14.78 -12.26 6.20
N ILE A 20 14.85 -10.98 5.83
CA ILE A 20 14.85 -9.89 6.80
C ILE A 20 13.38 -9.52 7.05
N SER A 21 12.82 -9.99 8.16
CA SER A 21 11.50 -9.60 8.61
C SER A 21 11.58 -8.48 9.64
N GLY A 22 10.81 -7.43 9.43
CA GLY A 22 10.57 -6.38 10.43
C GLY A 22 9.22 -6.60 11.11
N GLN A 23 8.99 -5.93 12.24
CA GLN A 23 7.63 -5.82 12.77
C GLN A 23 6.73 -5.18 11.71
N ALA A 24 5.53 -5.72 11.51
CA ALA A 24 4.56 -5.08 10.64
C ALA A 24 4.20 -3.73 11.26
N GLN A 25 4.66 -2.63 10.66
CA GLN A 25 4.23 -1.31 11.03
C GLN A 25 2.78 -1.16 10.52
N GLN A 26 1.81 -1.52 11.35
CA GLN A 26 0.41 -1.23 11.08
C GLN A 26 0.00 -0.03 11.91
N SER A 27 -0.18 1.11 11.25
CA SER A 27 -1.12 2.12 11.74
C SER A 27 -2.52 1.60 11.43
N THR A 28 -2.99 0.63 12.23
CA THR A 28 -4.36 0.05 12.14
C THR A 28 -5.44 1.14 12.11
N ASP A 29 -5.13 2.30 12.68
CA ASP A 29 -5.99 3.47 12.69
C ASP A 29 -6.23 4.07 11.29
N TRP A 30 -5.21 4.09 10.41
CA TRP A 30 -5.39 4.58 9.03
C TRP A 30 -6.31 3.68 8.22
N TYR A 31 -6.17 2.36 8.32
CA TYR A 31 -7.12 1.43 7.70
C TYR A 31 -8.56 1.69 8.16
N ARG A 32 -8.78 1.92 9.46
CA ARG A 32 -10.12 2.26 9.98
C ARG A 32 -10.61 3.62 9.51
N GLN A 33 -9.71 4.58 9.33
CA GLN A 33 -10.05 5.92 8.86
C GLN A 33 -10.40 5.90 7.38
N PHE A 34 -9.59 5.26 6.54
CA PHE A 34 -9.87 5.12 5.11
C PHE A 34 -11.12 4.30 4.84
N ALA A 35 -11.39 3.23 5.62
CA ALA A 35 -12.65 2.49 5.55
C ALA A 35 -13.89 3.38 5.77
N LYS A 36 -13.77 4.45 6.57
CA LYS A 36 -14.85 5.45 6.75
C LYS A 36 -14.90 6.45 5.60
N ILE A 37 -13.74 6.85 5.07
CA ILE A 37 -13.62 7.82 3.97
C ILE A 37 -14.25 7.24 2.70
N VAL A 38 -13.92 5.98 2.35
CA VAL A 38 -14.37 5.35 1.11
C VAL A 38 -15.90 5.19 1.03
N ILE A 39 -16.60 5.09 2.17
CA ILE A 39 -18.08 5.08 2.22
C ILE A 39 -18.68 6.37 1.66
N GLY A 40 -17.97 7.49 1.80
CA GLY A 40 -18.38 8.79 1.26
C GLY A 40 -18.09 8.97 -0.23
N LEU A 41 -17.33 8.06 -0.82
CA LEU A 41 -17.00 8.09 -2.25
C LEU A 41 -18.09 7.41 -3.06
N ARG A 42 -18.24 7.85 -4.31
CA ARG A 42 -19.25 7.35 -5.24
C ARG A 42 -18.60 6.77 -6.48
N VAL A 43 -19.03 5.58 -6.87
CA VAL A 43 -18.61 4.91 -8.10
C VAL A 43 -18.96 5.78 -9.32
N ASN A 44 -18.07 5.83 -10.31
CA ASN A 44 -18.13 6.64 -11.52
C ASN A 44 -18.06 8.17 -11.31
N GLU A 45 -17.94 8.63 -10.07
CA GLU A 45 -17.70 10.04 -9.75
C GLU A 45 -16.32 10.21 -9.12
N HIS A 46 -16.05 9.49 -8.04
CA HIS A 46 -14.82 9.59 -7.24
C HIS A 46 -13.84 8.46 -7.53
N TYR A 47 -14.30 7.34 -8.08
CA TYR A 47 -13.45 6.22 -8.49
C TYR A 47 -14.13 5.41 -9.59
N THR A 48 -13.32 4.71 -10.38
CA THR A 48 -13.75 3.74 -11.38
C THR A 48 -13.26 2.35 -11.00
N VAL A 49 -14.03 1.34 -11.38
CA VAL A 49 -13.71 -0.08 -11.11
C VAL A 49 -13.54 -0.79 -12.43
N ASP A 50 -12.38 -1.41 -12.63
CA ASP A 50 -12.14 -2.35 -13.72
C ASP A 50 -12.31 -3.78 -13.17
N GLU A 51 -13.50 -4.35 -13.38
CA GLU A 51 -13.82 -5.71 -12.94
C GLU A 51 -12.99 -6.78 -13.67
N LYS A 52 -12.49 -6.50 -14.89
CA LYS A 52 -11.65 -7.47 -15.60
C LYS A 52 -10.26 -7.51 -14.99
N ALA A 53 -9.70 -6.35 -14.70
CA ALA A 53 -8.40 -6.22 -14.06
C ALA A 53 -8.43 -6.41 -12.54
N HIS A 54 -9.62 -6.48 -11.93
CA HIS A 54 -9.81 -6.46 -10.46
C HIS A 54 -9.08 -5.26 -9.83
N ALA A 55 -9.18 -4.10 -10.47
CA ALA A 55 -8.45 -2.90 -10.10
C ALA A 55 -9.41 -1.71 -9.90
N VAL A 56 -9.06 -0.81 -8.98
CA VAL A 56 -9.80 0.42 -8.71
C VAL A 56 -8.88 1.61 -9.00
N SER A 57 -9.41 2.60 -9.73
CA SER A 57 -8.70 3.84 -10.04
C SER A 57 -9.47 5.02 -9.48
N VAL A 58 -8.82 5.81 -8.63
CA VAL A 58 -9.43 7.02 -8.05
C VAL A 58 -9.38 8.15 -9.10
N THR A 59 -10.48 8.88 -9.26
CA THR A 59 -10.55 10.04 -10.17
C THR A 59 -10.01 11.30 -9.50
N GLU A 60 -9.75 12.35 -10.26
CA GLU A 60 -9.29 13.65 -9.71
C GLU A 60 -10.25 14.21 -8.63
N SER A 61 -11.57 14.08 -8.84
CA SER A 61 -12.58 14.48 -7.86
C SER A 61 -12.54 13.61 -6.60
N GLY A 62 -12.20 12.32 -6.72
CA GLY A 62 -11.98 11.43 -5.58
C GLY A 62 -10.75 11.82 -4.78
N VAL A 63 -9.64 12.13 -5.45
CA VAL A 63 -8.41 12.60 -4.81
C VAL A 63 -8.67 13.90 -4.05
N ALA A 64 -9.27 14.91 -4.71
CA ALA A 64 -9.60 16.18 -4.08
C ALA A 64 -10.53 16.01 -2.86
N LYS A 65 -11.48 15.06 -2.92
CA LYS A 65 -12.37 14.76 -1.80
C LYS A 65 -11.62 14.16 -0.61
N VAL A 66 -10.69 13.24 -0.88
CA VAL A 66 -9.86 12.60 0.14
C VAL A 66 -8.90 13.61 0.77
N GLU A 67 -8.25 14.45 -0.04
CA GLU A 67 -7.40 15.56 0.41
C GLU A 67 -8.16 16.51 1.34
N GLN A 68 -9.38 16.90 0.96
CA GLN A 68 -10.23 17.76 1.79
C GLN A 68 -10.60 17.10 3.14
N ILE A 69 -10.86 15.79 3.16
CA ILE A 69 -11.21 15.07 4.39
C ILE A 69 -9.99 14.91 5.31
N LEU A 70 -8.81 14.71 4.72
CA LEU A 70 -7.55 14.55 5.45
C LEU A 70 -6.91 15.89 5.85
N GLY A 71 -7.33 17.00 5.21
CA GLY A 71 -6.77 18.33 5.45
C GLY A 71 -5.35 18.49 4.92
N ILE A 72 -5.03 17.79 3.83
CA ILE A 72 -3.73 17.82 3.16
C ILE A 72 -3.85 18.48 1.79
N ASP A 73 -2.77 19.09 1.32
CA ASP A 73 -2.77 19.81 0.04
C ASP A 73 -2.58 18.87 -1.16
N ASN A 74 -1.77 17.82 -1.03
CA ASN A 74 -1.49 16.89 -2.11
C ASN A 74 -1.24 15.46 -1.59
N LEU A 75 -2.11 14.53 -1.97
CA LEU A 75 -2.03 13.12 -1.57
C LEU A 75 -0.80 12.40 -2.13
N TYR A 76 -0.20 12.89 -3.22
CA TYR A 76 0.93 12.27 -3.91
C TYR A 76 2.30 12.84 -3.52
N GLU A 77 2.37 13.66 -2.47
CA GLU A 77 3.64 14.08 -1.89
C GLU A 77 4.37 12.89 -1.24
N ASN A 78 5.70 12.97 -1.17
CA ASN A 78 6.52 11.88 -0.65
C ASN A 78 6.18 11.55 0.81
N GLU A 79 5.78 12.55 1.59
CA GLU A 79 5.30 12.41 2.97
C GLU A 79 4.00 11.60 3.07
N HIS A 80 3.19 11.53 2.01
CA HIS A 80 1.85 10.93 1.98
C HIS A 80 1.78 9.58 1.25
N ASN A 81 2.91 9.01 0.83
CA ASN A 81 2.97 7.73 0.10
C ASN A 81 2.22 6.59 0.82
N GLU A 82 2.26 6.54 2.15
CA GLU A 82 1.52 5.54 2.93
C GLU A 82 -0.01 5.74 2.82
N LEU A 83 -0.48 6.99 2.72
CA LEU A 83 -1.91 7.33 2.59
C LEU A 83 -2.48 6.87 1.25
N VAL A 84 -1.70 6.97 0.18
CA VAL A 84 -2.06 6.40 -1.14
C VAL A 84 -2.25 4.90 -1.05
N HIS A 85 -1.37 4.21 -0.32
CA HIS A 85 -1.50 2.77 -0.10
C HIS A 85 -2.79 2.46 0.67
N TYR A 86 -3.11 3.20 1.74
CA TYR A 86 -4.37 3.00 2.46
C TYR A 86 -5.61 3.25 1.60
N LEU A 87 -5.60 4.25 0.71
CA LEU A 87 -6.71 4.53 -0.20
C LEU A 87 -6.95 3.40 -1.20
N THR A 88 -5.88 2.77 -1.70
CA THR A 88 -5.99 1.68 -2.68
C THR A 88 -6.34 0.33 -2.05
N GLN A 89 -6.07 0.15 -0.76
CA GLN A 89 -6.32 -1.10 -0.02
C GLN A 89 -7.64 -1.09 0.78
N ALA A 90 -8.26 0.07 0.98
CA ALA A 90 -9.52 0.22 1.73
C ALA A 90 -10.75 -0.12 0.89
#